data_AF-A0A139AN95-F1
#
_entry.id   AF-A0A139AN95-F1
#
_cell.length_a   1.000
_cell.length_b   1.000
_cell.length_c   1.000
_cell.angle_alpha   90.00
_cell.angle_beta   90.00
_cell.angle_gamma   90.00
#
_symmetry.space_group_name_H-M   'P 1'
#
loop_
_entity.id
_entity.type
_entity.pdbx_description
1 polymer ?
#
loop_
_entity_poly.entity_id
_entity_poly.type
_entity_poly.pdbx_seq_one_letter_code
_entity_poly.pdbx_strand_id
1 'polypeptide(L)'
;MSLRSVSERLFKIAILERCLSSLQALFKNANLEQNTGNTITLNSFDIIAQFNADYNFWFNDNTTTIAATQVDFEFIVMHEFIHGCGFASGWSTWFTSLVGKQSFLTPNYYTYRTTTTTTWGGWNPANVFDKYIVENSTQRYLMSAYSTLTNYTGSRSQTVAQFVSSFQASGASFQEATRVFNVVTSGQFALYFQPNPMVSNESVWLQTYAGSFEQGSSIGHTNEIYSKTSDFLMGAAITGGNLYGQTLDQIVAAQGGYRYGAMGPRLVSIMASIGWPVVDGALPNSSLTGTTLTGGSTSSSGANSSANGLNSGTFLGPLTLLQFIGVVVGLFALALMTLSLYAYLRKKSKRRQRSQMRSMPETRTTNHFHGVAPAEPRNGLLSGRPPPPPPPNYPPPPPAMATHTSHSGSSPHAATARVVRPSFAPSHPNGRPPNGAYITPQTSQEEEEQLALALALSVSDGR
;
A
#
# COMPACT_ATOMS: atom_id res chain seq x y z
N MET A 1 20.73 23.41 25.29
CA MET A 1 21.39 22.18 24.79
C MET A 1 22.19 22.57 23.55
N SER A 2 23.50 22.32 23.54
CA SER A 2 24.37 22.69 22.41
C SER A 2 24.09 21.76 21.22
N LEU A 3 23.76 22.35 20.06
CA LEU A 3 23.58 21.68 18.77
C LEU A 3 24.78 20.81 18.33
N ARG A 4 25.91 20.85 19.04
CA ARG A 4 27.10 20.03 18.76
C ARG A 4 27.01 18.56 19.19
N SER A 5 26.09 18.14 20.07
CA SER A 5 26.02 16.70 20.45
C SER A 5 25.06 15.88 19.59
N VAL A 6 24.23 16.52 18.77
CA VAL A 6 23.30 15.86 17.84
C VAL A 6 23.83 15.92 16.40
N SER A 7 24.70 16.91 16.07
CA SER A 7 25.15 17.16 14.70
C SER A 7 26.19 16.17 14.14
N GLU A 8 26.78 15.29 14.95
CA GLU A 8 27.75 14.29 14.46
C GLU A 8 27.13 12.93 14.10
N ARG A 9 25.82 12.70 14.35
CA ARG A 9 25.21 11.36 14.18
C ARG A 9 24.04 11.25 13.21
N LEU A 10 23.56 12.33 12.60
CA LEU A 10 22.42 12.23 11.68
C LEU A 10 22.80 12.77 10.31
N PHE A 11 23.31 11.83 9.51
CA PHE A 11 23.54 11.92 8.09
C PHE A 11 22.27 12.36 7.34
N LYS A 12 22.51 13.06 6.23
CA LYS A 12 21.52 13.64 5.32
C LYS A 12 20.37 12.67 5.01
N ILE A 13 19.16 13.12 5.32
CA ILE A 13 17.89 12.45 5.12
C ILE A 13 17.40 12.73 3.69
N ALA A 14 17.12 11.67 2.95
CA ALA A 14 16.25 11.71 1.78
C ALA A 14 15.24 10.56 1.88
N ILE A 15 13.99 10.91 1.60
CA ILE A 15 12.73 10.19 1.81
C ILE A 15 12.54 9.14 0.69
N LEU A 16 12.14 7.90 1.01
CA LEU A 16 11.17 7.07 0.25
C LEU A 16 11.10 5.59 0.74
N GLU A 17 9.90 5.02 0.63
CA GLU A 17 9.53 3.64 0.98
C GLU A 17 10.50 2.58 0.42
N ARG A 18 10.90 1.62 1.28
CA ARG A 18 11.05 0.17 0.99
C ARG A 18 11.59 -0.57 2.21
N CYS A 19 10.81 -1.49 2.77
CA CYS A 19 11.34 -2.66 3.50
C CYS A 19 11.78 -3.73 2.48
N LEU A 20 12.94 -3.51 1.83
CA LEU A 20 13.72 -4.58 1.19
C LEU A 20 14.57 -5.37 2.22
N SER A 21 14.49 -4.97 3.50
CA SER A 21 15.30 -5.42 4.63
C SER A 21 14.96 -6.82 5.14
N SER A 22 13.71 -7.26 5.00
CA SER A 22 13.22 -8.52 5.55
C SER A 22 13.98 -9.77 5.05
N LEU A 23 14.55 -9.70 3.85
CA LEU A 23 15.24 -10.85 3.25
C LEU A 23 16.70 -10.97 3.72
N GLN A 24 17.44 -9.87 3.92
CA GLN A 24 18.89 -9.95 4.16
C GLN A 24 19.24 -10.48 5.54
N ALA A 25 18.57 -9.97 6.59
CA ALA A 25 18.74 -10.48 7.96
C ALA A 25 18.45 -11.99 8.02
N LEU A 26 17.41 -12.44 7.33
CA LEU A 26 17.03 -13.84 7.29
C LEU A 26 18.00 -14.70 6.47
N PHE A 27 18.46 -14.23 5.31
CA PHE A 27 19.48 -14.92 4.51
C PHE A 27 20.78 -15.13 5.28
N LYS A 28 21.22 -14.12 6.04
CA LYS A 28 22.37 -14.22 6.94
C LYS A 28 22.12 -15.21 8.07
N ASN A 29 20.98 -15.10 8.77
CA ASN A 29 20.62 -16.03 9.85
C ASN A 29 20.52 -17.49 9.37
N ALA A 30 20.09 -17.71 8.13
CA ALA A 30 19.96 -19.02 7.52
C ALA A 30 21.24 -19.54 6.83
N ASN A 31 22.35 -18.78 6.86
CA ASN A 31 23.63 -19.12 6.21
C ASN A 31 23.50 -19.47 4.71
N LEU A 32 22.57 -18.85 4.00
CA LEU A 32 22.22 -19.23 2.63
C LEU A 32 23.19 -18.70 1.56
N GLU A 33 24.14 -17.82 1.92
CA GLU A 33 25.18 -17.31 1.02
C GLU A 33 26.12 -18.42 0.48
N GLN A 34 26.24 -19.55 1.18
CA GLN A 34 27.23 -20.58 0.86
C GLN A 34 26.81 -21.56 -0.26
N ASN A 35 25.55 -21.57 -0.69
CA ASN A 35 25.00 -22.70 -1.47
C ASN A 35 24.67 -22.42 -2.95
N THR A 36 24.87 -21.21 -3.47
CA THR A 36 24.43 -20.87 -4.85
C THR A 36 25.56 -20.62 -5.85
N GLY A 37 26.83 -20.63 -5.43
CA GLY A 37 27.98 -20.36 -6.31
C GLY A 37 28.04 -18.94 -6.89
N ASN A 38 27.05 -18.10 -6.58
CA ASN A 38 26.99 -16.69 -6.91
C ASN A 38 27.13 -15.89 -5.61
N THR A 39 28.11 -15.00 -5.53
CA THR A 39 28.25 -14.08 -4.41
C THR A 39 27.07 -13.11 -4.43
N ILE A 40 26.11 -13.28 -3.53
CA ILE A 40 25.05 -12.30 -3.32
C ILE A 40 25.68 -11.13 -2.56
N THR A 41 25.82 -9.97 -3.19
CA THR A 41 26.24 -8.75 -2.50
C THR A 41 25.08 -8.24 -1.65
N LEU A 42 25.13 -8.48 -0.34
CA LEU A 42 24.18 -7.91 0.60
C LEU A 42 24.49 -6.43 0.86
N ASN A 43 23.49 -5.69 1.37
CA ASN A 43 23.75 -4.33 1.81
C ASN A 43 24.61 -4.36 3.09
N SER A 44 25.28 -3.25 3.37
CA SER A 44 26.03 -3.06 4.62
C SER A 44 25.15 -3.09 5.87
N PHE A 45 23.83 -2.92 5.71
CA PHE A 45 22.85 -2.89 6.78
C PHE A 45 21.73 -3.89 6.50
N ASP A 46 21.35 -4.65 7.52
CA ASP A 46 20.29 -5.66 7.43
C ASP A 46 18.89 -5.06 7.54
N ILE A 47 18.76 -4.01 8.35
CA ILE A 47 17.50 -3.32 8.59
C ILE A 47 17.71 -1.84 8.33
N ILE A 48 16.81 -1.28 7.52
CA ILE A 48 16.69 0.16 7.29
C ILE A 48 15.30 0.54 7.80
N ALA A 49 15.27 1.43 8.77
CA ALA A 49 14.03 2.04 9.27
C ALA A 49 14.07 3.55 9.01
N GLN A 50 12.93 4.11 8.68
CA GLN A 50 12.77 5.54 8.41
C GLN A 50 11.65 6.09 9.28
N PHE A 51 11.90 7.22 9.93
CA PHE A 51 10.94 7.83 10.86
C PHE A 51 10.64 9.25 10.41
N ASN A 52 9.36 9.64 10.44
CA ASN A 52 8.95 10.99 10.08
C ASN A 52 9.35 11.98 11.19
N ALA A 53 10.30 12.87 10.90
CA ALA A 53 10.79 13.87 11.85
C ALA A 53 9.72 14.89 12.30
N ASP A 54 8.65 15.07 11.54
CA ASP A 54 7.55 15.98 11.89
C ASP A 54 6.55 15.35 12.87
N TYR A 55 6.72 14.06 13.19
CA TYR A 55 5.84 13.39 14.13
C TYR A 55 6.18 13.77 15.57
N ASN A 56 5.16 13.90 16.41
CA ASN A 56 5.32 14.32 17.80
C ASN A 56 5.79 13.14 18.67
N PHE A 57 7.05 12.76 18.53
CA PHE A 57 7.63 11.68 19.31
C PHE A 57 7.95 12.14 20.74
N TRP A 58 7.78 11.22 21.68
CA TRP A 58 8.37 11.29 23.00
C TRP A 58 9.60 10.38 23.03
N PHE A 59 10.67 10.87 23.63
CA PHE A 59 11.91 10.14 23.82
C PHE A 59 12.11 9.94 25.32
N ASN A 60 12.45 8.72 25.72
CA ASN A 60 12.74 8.44 27.12
C ASN A 60 14.04 9.12 27.54
N ASP A 61 13.91 10.25 28.23
CA ASP A 61 15.02 11.00 28.82
C ASP A 61 15.04 10.90 30.36
N ASN A 62 14.20 10.03 30.94
CA ASN A 62 13.98 9.86 32.39
C ASN A 62 13.53 11.11 33.15
N THR A 63 13.21 12.21 32.47
CA THR A 63 12.88 13.50 33.10
C THR A 63 11.54 14.08 32.66
N THR A 64 11.01 13.64 31.51
CA THR A 64 9.76 14.13 30.96
C THR A 64 8.70 13.05 30.90
N THR A 65 7.49 13.34 31.38
CA THR A 65 6.34 12.48 31.19
C THR A 65 5.83 12.64 29.76
N ILE A 66 5.48 11.53 29.11
CA ILE A 66 4.86 11.54 27.79
C ILE A 66 3.55 12.34 27.80
N ALA A 67 3.40 13.28 26.88
CA ALA A 67 2.18 14.06 26.72
C ALA A 67 1.10 13.27 25.97
N ALA A 68 -0.18 13.60 26.23
CA ALA A 68 -1.33 12.97 25.56
C ALA A 68 -1.37 13.12 24.03
N THR A 69 -0.51 13.95 23.45
CA THR A 69 -0.37 14.14 22.00
C THR A 69 0.91 13.53 21.44
N GLN A 70 1.74 12.94 22.28
CA GLN A 70 2.99 12.30 21.89
C GLN A 70 2.82 10.79 21.76
N VAL A 71 3.67 10.20 20.93
CA VAL A 71 3.81 8.73 20.80
C VAL A 71 5.21 8.35 21.23
N ASP A 72 5.31 7.27 21.99
CA ASP A 72 6.60 6.74 22.41
C ASP A 72 7.43 6.30 21.19
N PHE A 73 8.61 6.90 21.02
CA PHE A 73 9.50 6.56 19.91
C PHE A 73 10.01 5.12 20.00
N GLU A 74 10.18 4.56 21.20
CA GLU A 74 10.62 3.18 21.38
C GLU A 74 9.59 2.19 20.82
N PHE A 75 8.29 2.46 21.02
CA PHE A 75 7.22 1.68 20.41
C PHE A 75 7.38 1.63 18.87
N ILE A 76 7.61 2.78 18.24
CA ILE A 76 7.73 2.90 16.79
C ILE A 76 8.98 2.19 16.29
N VAL A 77 10.12 2.37 16.97
CA VAL A 77 11.36 1.65 16.63
C VAL A 77 11.16 0.14 16.72
N MET A 78 10.49 -0.34 17.77
CA MET A 78 10.22 -1.78 17.94
C MET A 78 9.30 -2.32 16.85
N HIS A 79 8.26 -1.58 16.47
CA HIS A 79 7.34 -1.93 15.39
C HIS A 79 8.08 -2.07 14.04
N GLU A 80 8.86 -1.05 13.66
CA GLU A 80 9.63 -1.07 12.41
C GLU A 80 10.75 -2.11 12.43
N PHE A 81 11.35 -2.37 13.60
CA PHE A 81 12.36 -3.41 13.75
C PHE A 81 11.77 -4.80 13.43
N ILE A 82 10.56 -5.09 13.91
CA ILE A 82 9.88 -6.36 13.62
C ILE A 82 9.54 -6.51 12.12
N HIS A 83 9.16 -5.43 11.44
CA HIS A 83 9.06 -5.43 9.97
C HIS A 83 10.41 -5.79 9.32
N GLY A 84 11.49 -5.16 9.77
CA GLY A 84 12.86 -5.46 9.34
C GLY A 84 13.30 -6.89 9.57
N CYS A 85 12.79 -7.54 10.63
CA CYS A 85 13.03 -8.95 10.92
C CYS A 85 12.19 -9.92 10.08
N GLY A 86 11.31 -9.42 9.21
CA GLY A 86 10.58 -10.25 8.25
C GLY A 86 9.10 -10.44 8.52
N PHE A 87 8.51 -9.74 9.50
CA PHE A 87 7.06 -9.55 9.55
C PHE A 87 6.65 -8.58 8.44
N ALA A 88 6.60 -9.03 7.19
CA ALA A 88 6.24 -8.16 6.08
C ALA A 88 5.67 -8.98 4.93
N SER A 89 4.53 -8.56 4.39
CA SER A 89 3.99 -9.13 3.17
C SER A 89 4.59 -8.45 1.93
N GLY A 90 4.88 -9.23 0.90
CA GLY A 90 5.35 -8.72 -0.40
C GLY A 90 4.22 -8.30 -1.35
N TRP A 91 2.97 -8.55 -0.97
CA TRP A 91 1.79 -8.25 -1.77
C TRP A 91 1.43 -6.76 -1.70
N SER A 92 1.34 -6.09 -2.85
CA SER A 92 0.95 -4.69 -2.90
C SER A 92 0.32 -4.29 -4.23
N THR A 93 -0.17 -3.05 -4.28
CA THR A 93 -0.63 -2.35 -5.47
C THR A 93 0.52 -1.61 -6.17
N TRP A 94 1.55 -2.37 -6.56
CA TRP A 94 2.82 -1.82 -7.04
C TRP A 94 2.77 -0.98 -8.32
N PHE A 95 1.69 -1.06 -9.09
CA PHE A 95 1.53 -0.43 -10.40
C PHE A 95 0.47 0.67 -10.41
N THR A 96 0.02 1.15 -9.24
CA THR A 96 -0.99 2.22 -9.10
C THR A 96 -0.64 3.47 -9.94
N SER A 97 0.62 3.89 -9.97
CA SER A 97 1.03 5.05 -10.78
C SER A 97 0.89 4.83 -12.30
N LEU A 98 0.86 3.58 -12.76
CA LEU A 98 0.78 3.23 -14.18
C LEU A 98 -0.66 2.95 -14.62
N VAL A 99 -1.49 2.40 -13.73
CA VAL A 99 -2.87 1.96 -14.07
C VAL A 99 -3.95 2.80 -13.38
N GLY A 100 -3.57 3.76 -12.55
CA GLY A 100 -4.47 4.47 -11.65
C GLY A 100 -4.96 3.53 -10.55
N LYS A 101 -6.27 3.33 -10.44
CA LYS A 101 -6.83 2.45 -9.42
C LYS A 101 -6.55 0.98 -9.75
N GLN A 102 -5.53 0.41 -9.11
CA GLN A 102 -5.18 -1.00 -9.23
C GLN A 102 -6.18 -1.90 -8.46
N SER A 103 -6.78 -2.87 -9.15
CA SER A 103 -7.74 -3.85 -8.59
C SER A 103 -7.20 -5.29 -8.62
N PHE A 104 -5.89 -5.43 -8.42
CA PHE A 104 -5.17 -6.71 -8.38
C PHE A 104 -3.95 -6.55 -7.45
N LEU A 105 -3.49 -7.61 -6.81
CA LEU A 105 -2.27 -7.58 -5.99
C LEU A 105 -1.20 -8.43 -6.65
N THR A 106 0.03 -7.95 -6.60
CA THR A 106 1.19 -8.71 -7.09
C THR A 106 2.27 -8.75 -6.02
N PRO A 107 3.16 -9.76 -6.05
CA PRO A 107 4.39 -9.72 -5.29
C PRO A 107 5.27 -8.55 -5.72
N ASN A 108 6.29 -8.26 -4.91
CA ASN A 108 7.34 -7.31 -5.25
C ASN A 108 8.09 -7.77 -6.52
N TYR A 109 8.78 -6.84 -7.17
CA TYR A 109 9.46 -7.05 -8.43
C TYR A 109 10.77 -6.26 -8.53
N TYR A 110 11.68 -6.80 -9.34
CA TYR A 110 12.93 -6.16 -9.70
C TYR A 110 12.72 -5.28 -10.91
N THR A 111 13.47 -4.19 -10.96
CA THR A 111 13.60 -3.34 -12.13
C THR A 111 15.08 -3.14 -12.45
N TYR A 112 15.38 -2.92 -13.72
CA TYR A 112 16.67 -2.38 -14.14
C TYR A 112 16.45 -0.94 -14.56
N ARG A 113 17.32 -0.05 -14.10
CA ARG A 113 17.18 1.37 -14.38
C ARG A 113 18.39 1.88 -15.14
N THR A 114 18.12 2.59 -16.23
CA THR A 114 19.07 3.45 -16.90
C THR A 114 18.71 4.91 -16.63
N THR A 115 19.54 5.84 -17.10
CA THR A 115 19.28 7.28 -16.95
C THR A 115 17.95 7.74 -17.56
N THR A 116 17.41 6.99 -18.52
CA THR A 116 16.21 7.38 -19.27
C THR A 116 15.06 6.37 -19.20
N THR A 117 15.30 5.15 -18.71
CA THR A 117 14.33 4.06 -18.81
C THR A 117 14.37 3.14 -17.59
N THR A 118 13.20 2.72 -17.12
CA THR A 118 13.05 1.63 -16.14
C THR A 118 12.46 0.41 -16.82
N THR A 119 13.23 -0.66 -16.91
CA THR A 119 12.82 -1.94 -17.50
C THR A 119 12.47 -2.97 -16.44
N TRP A 120 11.63 -3.92 -16.84
CA TRP A 120 11.21 -5.04 -16.02
C TRP A 120 12.39 -5.99 -15.73
N GLY A 121 12.60 -6.31 -14.45
CA GLY A 121 13.66 -7.22 -14.01
C GLY A 121 13.20 -8.66 -13.75
N GLY A 122 11.95 -8.82 -13.34
CA GLY A 122 11.37 -10.09 -12.91
C GLY A 122 10.66 -9.96 -11.56
N TRP A 123 9.94 -11.00 -11.17
CA TRP A 123 9.35 -11.07 -9.83
C TRP A 123 10.44 -11.24 -8.75
N ASN A 124 10.26 -10.58 -7.62
CA ASN A 124 11.05 -10.88 -6.42
C ASN A 124 10.58 -12.20 -5.82
N PRO A 125 11.48 -12.99 -5.22
CA PRO A 125 11.09 -14.09 -4.34
C PRO A 125 10.05 -13.66 -3.31
N ALA A 126 9.11 -14.55 -2.99
CA ALA A 126 8.12 -14.31 -1.95
C ALA A 126 8.80 -14.03 -0.60
N ASN A 127 8.21 -13.15 0.20
CA ASN A 127 8.65 -12.96 1.57
C ASN A 127 8.37 -14.23 2.38
N VAL A 128 9.24 -14.56 3.33
CA VAL A 128 9.04 -15.75 4.20
C VAL A 128 7.69 -15.72 4.93
N PHE A 129 7.23 -14.53 5.30
CA PHE A 129 5.94 -14.31 5.94
C PHE A 129 4.77 -14.77 5.08
N ASP A 130 4.81 -14.49 3.77
CA ASP A 130 3.73 -14.83 2.82
C ASP A 130 3.52 -16.35 2.68
N LYS A 131 4.53 -17.16 3.02
CA LYS A 131 4.44 -18.63 3.02
C LYS A 131 3.35 -19.13 3.97
N TYR A 132 3.10 -18.42 5.06
CA TYR A 132 2.22 -18.85 6.15
C TYR A 132 0.84 -18.16 6.12
N ILE A 133 0.58 -17.30 5.14
CA ILE A 133 -0.70 -16.62 5.02
C ILE A 133 -1.72 -17.57 4.38
N VAL A 134 -2.86 -17.72 5.04
CA VAL A 134 -3.95 -18.60 4.63
C VAL A 134 -5.22 -17.80 4.44
N GLU A 135 -5.92 -18.08 3.36
CA GLU A 135 -7.27 -17.59 3.11
C GLU A 135 -8.28 -18.32 3.98
N ASN A 136 -9.09 -17.57 4.73
CA ASN A 136 -10.07 -18.15 5.63
C ASN A 136 -11.18 -18.91 4.90
N SER A 137 -11.72 -18.35 3.82
CA SER A 137 -12.82 -18.93 3.04
C SER A 137 -12.49 -20.26 2.37
N THR A 138 -11.27 -20.43 1.88
CA THR A 138 -10.88 -21.60 1.08
C THR A 138 -9.80 -22.46 1.73
N GLN A 139 -9.22 -22.00 2.84
CA GLN A 139 -8.07 -22.63 3.50
C GLN A 139 -6.85 -22.74 2.57
N ARG A 140 -6.80 -21.93 1.49
CA ARG A 140 -5.72 -21.92 0.52
C ARG A 140 -4.59 -21.01 1.01
N TYR A 141 -3.36 -21.53 1.01
CA TYR A 141 -2.18 -20.71 1.25
C TYR A 141 -1.98 -19.69 0.13
N LEU A 142 -1.74 -18.44 0.48
CA LEU A 142 -1.50 -17.36 -0.48
C LEU A 142 -0.25 -17.61 -1.33
N MET A 143 0.71 -18.39 -0.83
CA MET A 143 1.88 -18.83 -1.59
C MET A 143 1.52 -19.62 -2.86
N SER A 144 0.39 -20.34 -2.88
CA SER A 144 -0.06 -21.01 -4.10
C SER A 144 -0.50 -20.02 -5.19
N ALA A 145 -0.95 -18.82 -4.80
CA ALA A 145 -1.25 -17.73 -5.74
C ALA A 145 0.04 -17.16 -6.33
N TYR A 146 1.08 -17.01 -5.50
CA TYR A 146 2.40 -16.58 -5.93
C TYR A 146 2.94 -17.48 -7.07
N SER A 147 2.88 -18.81 -6.92
CA SER A 147 3.35 -19.75 -7.95
C SER A 147 2.59 -19.58 -9.28
N THR A 148 1.27 -19.44 -9.26
CA THR A 148 0.46 -19.27 -10.48
C THR A 148 0.73 -17.92 -11.16
N LEU A 149 0.86 -16.86 -10.38
CA LEU A 149 1.10 -15.51 -10.87
C LEU A 149 2.49 -15.39 -11.51
N THR A 150 3.51 -15.93 -10.84
CA THR A 150 4.91 -15.81 -11.29
C THR A 150 5.27 -16.71 -12.47
N ASN A 151 4.37 -17.60 -12.90
CA ASN A 151 4.49 -18.31 -14.19
C ASN A 151 4.53 -17.35 -15.38
N TYR A 152 3.90 -16.17 -15.27
CA TYR A 152 4.08 -15.11 -16.24
C TYR A 152 5.35 -14.32 -15.91
N THR A 153 6.44 -14.59 -16.61
CA THR A 153 7.75 -13.96 -16.33
C THR A 153 7.94 -12.61 -17.01
N GLY A 154 7.16 -12.31 -18.07
CA GLY A 154 7.39 -11.18 -18.96
C GLY A 154 8.74 -11.27 -19.70
N SER A 155 9.11 -10.19 -20.39
CA SER A 155 10.44 -10.05 -21.02
C SER A 155 11.25 -8.97 -20.32
N ARG A 156 12.53 -9.25 -20.06
CA ARG A 156 13.48 -8.27 -19.46
C ARG A 156 13.80 -7.07 -20.38
N SER A 157 13.43 -7.15 -21.66
CA SER A 157 13.55 -6.04 -22.60
C SER A 157 12.38 -5.04 -22.53
N GLN A 158 11.30 -5.37 -21.81
CA GLN A 158 10.13 -4.50 -21.70
C GLN A 158 10.35 -3.41 -20.65
N THR A 159 9.75 -2.24 -20.87
CA THR A 159 9.54 -1.27 -19.79
C THR A 159 8.55 -1.82 -18.76
N VAL A 160 8.56 -1.29 -17.54
CA VAL A 160 7.56 -1.70 -16.52
C VAL A 160 6.13 -1.48 -17.02
N ALA A 161 5.85 -0.38 -17.71
CA ALA A 161 4.53 -0.11 -18.29
C ALA A 161 4.12 -1.15 -19.37
N GLN A 162 5.06 -1.55 -20.22
CA GLN A 162 4.82 -2.60 -21.22
C GLN A 162 4.56 -3.95 -20.54
N PHE A 163 5.35 -4.29 -19.52
CA PHE A 163 5.16 -5.49 -18.73
C PHE A 163 3.77 -5.51 -18.07
N VAL A 164 3.34 -4.43 -17.43
CA VAL A 164 2.02 -4.36 -16.79
C VAL A 164 0.91 -4.59 -17.81
N SER A 165 1.00 -3.96 -18.98
CA SER A 165 0.01 -4.13 -20.06
C SER A 165 -0.06 -5.59 -20.53
N SER A 166 1.09 -6.25 -20.71
CA SER A 166 1.13 -7.65 -21.13
C SER A 166 0.82 -8.64 -20.01
N PHE A 167 1.11 -8.30 -18.75
CA PHE A 167 0.70 -9.05 -17.57
C PHE A 167 -0.82 -9.05 -17.43
N GLN A 168 -1.49 -7.91 -17.60
CA GLN A 168 -2.96 -7.83 -17.59
C GLN A 168 -3.61 -8.70 -18.68
N ALA A 169 -2.91 -8.95 -19.78
CA ALA A 169 -3.35 -9.83 -20.86
C ALA A 169 -2.98 -11.32 -20.65
N SER A 170 -2.26 -11.69 -19.58
CA SER A 170 -1.67 -13.02 -19.39
C SER A 170 -2.66 -14.14 -18.99
N GLY A 171 -3.96 -13.84 -18.88
CA GLY A 171 -4.97 -14.82 -18.51
C GLY A 171 -4.83 -15.26 -17.05
N ALA A 172 -4.43 -16.53 -16.83
CA ALA A 172 -4.44 -17.16 -15.52
C ALA A 172 -3.61 -16.42 -14.46
N SER A 173 -2.44 -15.87 -14.82
CA SER A 173 -1.59 -15.16 -13.87
C SER A 173 -2.22 -13.85 -13.41
N PHE A 174 -2.87 -13.10 -14.31
CA PHE A 174 -3.62 -11.89 -13.94
C PHE A 174 -4.89 -12.20 -13.17
N GLN A 175 -5.63 -13.25 -13.55
CA GLN A 175 -6.83 -13.69 -12.81
C GLN A 175 -6.50 -14.03 -11.36
N GLU A 176 -5.38 -14.70 -11.11
CA GLU A 176 -4.93 -15.00 -9.75
C GLU A 176 -4.57 -13.71 -8.98
N ALA A 177 -3.92 -12.73 -9.61
CA ALA A 177 -3.63 -11.43 -9.01
C ALA A 177 -4.91 -10.67 -8.59
N THR A 178 -5.93 -10.69 -9.44
CA THR A 178 -7.27 -10.12 -9.13
C THR A 178 -7.96 -10.90 -8.02
N ARG A 179 -7.85 -12.23 -8.00
CA ARG A 179 -8.41 -13.06 -6.93
C ARG A 179 -7.79 -12.72 -5.57
N VAL A 180 -6.47 -12.61 -5.49
CA VAL A 180 -5.78 -12.22 -4.25
C VAL A 180 -6.27 -10.86 -3.76
N PHE A 181 -6.42 -9.88 -4.66
CA PHE A 181 -7.01 -8.59 -4.31
C PHE A 181 -8.43 -8.74 -3.74
N ASN A 182 -9.30 -9.53 -4.39
CA ASN A 182 -10.67 -9.74 -3.90
C ASN A 182 -10.72 -10.40 -2.53
N VAL A 183 -9.80 -11.33 -2.23
CA VAL A 183 -9.69 -11.95 -0.90
C VAL A 183 -9.26 -10.93 0.14
N VAL A 184 -8.17 -10.20 -0.10
CA VAL A 184 -7.64 -9.21 0.85
C VAL A 184 -8.64 -8.09 1.11
N THR A 185 -9.48 -7.78 0.12
CA THR A 185 -10.51 -6.74 0.20
C THR A 185 -11.90 -7.25 0.55
N SER A 186 -12.04 -8.52 1.00
CA SER A 186 -13.35 -9.11 1.31
C SER A 186 -13.92 -8.71 2.68
N GLY A 187 -13.14 -8.05 3.53
CA GLY A 187 -13.53 -7.64 4.88
C GLY A 187 -12.58 -8.18 5.95
N GLN A 188 -12.95 -8.00 7.22
CA GLN A 188 -12.17 -8.53 8.35
C GLN A 188 -12.16 -10.07 8.33
N PHE A 189 -11.11 -10.65 8.92
CA PHE A 189 -10.94 -12.11 9.05
C PHE A 189 -10.88 -12.86 7.70
N ALA A 190 -10.50 -12.16 6.62
CA ALA A 190 -10.30 -12.77 5.32
C ALA A 190 -9.02 -13.61 5.26
N LEU A 191 -7.99 -13.15 5.99
CA LEU A 191 -6.67 -13.77 6.04
C LEU A 191 -6.21 -13.95 7.49
N TYR A 192 -5.47 -15.03 7.72
CA TYR A 192 -4.70 -15.24 8.93
C TYR A 192 -3.31 -15.78 8.59
N PHE A 193 -2.36 -15.54 9.49
CA PHE A 193 -1.10 -16.24 9.52
C PHE A 193 -1.30 -17.56 10.27
N GLN A 194 -0.90 -18.68 9.66
CA GLN A 194 -0.88 -19.99 10.29
C GLN A 194 0.55 -20.30 10.75
N PRO A 195 0.86 -20.24 12.06
CA PRO A 195 2.17 -20.62 12.54
C PRO A 195 2.54 -22.05 12.19
N ASN A 196 3.85 -22.31 12.18
CA ASN A 196 4.37 -23.66 12.08
C ASN A 196 3.78 -24.48 13.25
N PRO A 197 3.11 -25.62 12.98
CA PRO A 197 2.47 -26.44 14.03
C PRO A 197 3.41 -26.89 15.15
N MET A 198 4.73 -26.95 14.89
CA MET A 198 5.73 -27.23 15.92
C MET A 198 5.91 -26.07 16.92
N VAL A 199 5.59 -24.84 16.52
CA VAL A 199 5.69 -23.62 17.31
C VAL A 199 4.37 -23.33 18.03
N SER A 200 3.26 -23.28 17.28
CA SER A 200 1.93 -22.97 17.77
C SER A 200 0.87 -23.46 16.78
N ASN A 201 -0.30 -23.82 17.29
CA ASN A 201 -1.49 -24.13 16.48
C ASN A 201 -2.48 -22.95 16.40
N GLU A 202 -2.23 -21.86 17.12
CA GLU A 202 -3.11 -20.69 17.11
C GLU A 202 -2.88 -19.82 15.88
N SER A 203 -3.92 -19.69 15.04
CA SER A 203 -3.93 -18.76 13.92
C SER A 203 -3.93 -17.30 14.39
N VAL A 204 -3.27 -16.42 13.63
CA VAL A 204 -3.19 -14.99 13.92
C VAL A 204 -3.89 -14.21 12.81
N TRP A 205 -5.00 -13.55 13.13
CA TRP A 205 -5.76 -12.78 12.14
C TRP A 205 -4.94 -11.59 11.62
N LEU A 206 -4.95 -11.39 10.31
CA LEU A 206 -4.28 -10.27 9.67
C LEU A 206 -5.26 -9.12 9.41
N GLN A 207 -4.72 -7.92 9.27
CA GLN A 207 -5.51 -6.73 8.96
C GLN A 207 -5.99 -6.80 7.50
N THR A 208 -7.30 -6.78 7.31
CA THR A 208 -7.98 -6.74 6.00
C THR A 208 -9.22 -5.86 6.08
N TYR A 209 -9.56 -5.17 4.99
CA TYR A 209 -10.65 -4.20 4.95
C TYR A 209 -11.66 -4.56 3.85
N ALA A 210 -12.92 -4.16 4.03
CA ALA A 210 -13.94 -4.38 3.01
C ALA A 210 -13.80 -3.35 1.87
N GLY A 211 -13.56 -3.83 0.65
CA GLY A 211 -13.52 -3.02 -0.57
C GLY A 211 -12.27 -2.16 -0.76
N SER A 212 -11.30 -2.20 0.15
CA SER A 212 -10.05 -1.43 0.07
C SER A 212 -8.83 -2.27 0.41
N PHE A 213 -7.74 -2.02 -0.32
CA PHE A 213 -6.39 -2.40 0.05
C PHE A 213 -5.67 -1.13 0.48
N GLU A 214 -5.24 -1.08 1.73
CA GLU A 214 -4.50 0.05 2.29
C GLU A 214 -3.01 -0.32 2.32
N GLN A 215 -2.24 0.25 1.39
CA GLN A 215 -0.79 0.09 1.36
C GLN A 215 -0.20 0.56 2.68
N GLY A 216 0.73 -0.25 3.23
CA GLY A 216 1.29 0.01 4.56
C GLY A 216 0.41 -0.43 5.73
N SER A 217 -0.74 -1.07 5.50
CA SER A 217 -1.61 -1.60 6.57
C SER A 217 -2.08 -3.02 6.27
N SER A 218 -2.83 -3.19 5.18
CA SER A 218 -3.44 -4.46 4.79
C SER A 218 -2.40 -5.56 4.67
N ILE A 219 -2.74 -6.79 5.12
CA ILE A 219 -1.95 -8.04 5.11
C ILE A 219 -0.60 -8.02 5.85
N GLY A 220 0.07 -6.86 5.96
CA GLY A 220 1.35 -6.67 6.62
C GLY A 220 1.26 -6.42 8.14
N HIS A 221 0.06 -6.43 8.70
CA HIS A 221 -0.21 -6.15 10.12
C HIS A 221 -1.18 -7.17 10.73
N THR A 222 -1.16 -7.28 12.05
CA THR A 222 -2.16 -8.05 12.79
C THR A 222 -3.48 -7.28 12.85
N ASN A 223 -4.57 -8.03 12.92
CA ASN A 223 -5.92 -7.49 13.02
C ASN A 223 -6.11 -6.64 14.29
N GLU A 224 -6.91 -5.57 14.20
CA GLU A 224 -7.20 -4.64 15.30
C GLU A 224 -7.76 -5.30 16.57
N ILE A 225 -8.33 -6.52 16.50
CA ILE A 225 -8.76 -7.28 17.69
C ILE A 225 -7.64 -7.48 18.73
N TYR A 226 -6.37 -7.41 18.30
CA TYR A 226 -5.21 -7.59 19.18
C TYR A 226 -4.75 -6.30 19.87
N SER A 227 -5.34 -5.14 19.55
CA SER A 227 -4.88 -3.82 20.07
C SER A 227 -4.97 -3.70 21.60
N LYS A 228 -5.79 -4.53 22.24
CA LYS A 228 -5.97 -4.60 23.70
C LYS A 228 -5.54 -5.96 24.26
N THR A 229 -4.51 -6.54 23.66
CA THR A 229 -3.91 -7.80 24.11
C THR A 229 -2.39 -7.62 24.17
N SER A 230 -1.68 -8.63 24.66
CA SER A 230 -0.22 -8.67 24.58
C SER A 230 0.34 -8.62 23.15
N ASP A 231 -0.48 -8.90 22.13
CA ASP A 231 -0.09 -8.88 20.70
C ASP A 231 -0.39 -7.53 20.02
N PHE A 232 -0.34 -6.42 20.76
CA PHE A 232 -0.70 -5.09 20.26
C PHE A 232 0.32 -4.50 19.26
N LEU A 233 1.59 -4.92 19.34
CA LEU A 233 2.71 -4.25 18.69
C LEU A 233 2.55 -4.13 17.18
N MET A 234 2.04 -5.16 16.50
CA MET A 234 1.95 -5.21 15.02
C MET A 234 0.58 -4.79 14.46
N GLY A 235 -0.21 -4.03 15.20
CA GLY A 235 -1.40 -3.37 14.66
C GLY A 235 -1.03 -2.21 13.71
N ALA A 236 -1.73 -2.08 12.59
CA ALA A 236 -1.41 -1.09 11.54
C ALA A 236 -1.57 0.37 11.96
N ALA A 237 -2.41 0.64 12.95
CA ALA A 237 -2.77 1.98 13.31
C ALA A 237 -2.40 2.29 14.76
N ILE A 238 -1.68 3.40 14.93
CA ILE A 238 -1.43 4.03 16.24
C ILE A 238 -2.77 4.43 16.92
N THR A 239 -3.87 4.46 16.15
CA THR A 239 -5.20 4.87 16.58
C THR A 239 -6.03 3.78 17.26
N GLY A 240 -5.62 2.51 17.25
CA GLY A 240 -6.45 1.39 17.72
C GLY A 240 -6.46 1.13 19.23
N GLY A 241 -5.59 1.78 20.02
CA GLY A 241 -5.31 1.30 21.39
C GLY A 241 -4.79 2.29 22.42
N ASN A 242 -4.98 3.60 22.26
CA ASN A 242 -4.44 4.62 23.19
C ASN A 242 -2.90 4.70 23.25
N LEU A 243 -2.19 4.53 22.14
CA LEU A 243 -0.72 4.69 22.14
C LEU A 243 -0.26 6.13 22.44
N TYR A 244 -1.15 7.11 22.24
CA TYR A 244 -0.86 8.49 22.59
C TYR A 244 -0.85 8.71 24.10
N GLY A 245 0.18 9.37 24.61
CA GLY A 245 0.30 9.63 26.04
C GLY A 245 0.61 8.39 26.87
N GLN A 246 1.05 7.30 26.24
CA GLN A 246 1.47 6.09 26.92
C GLN A 246 2.88 5.70 26.48
N THR A 247 3.73 5.33 27.44
CA THR A 247 5.03 4.71 27.13
C THR A 247 4.83 3.24 26.75
N LEU A 248 5.81 2.65 26.06
CA LEU A 248 5.81 1.23 25.73
C LEU A 248 5.62 0.36 26.98
N ASP A 249 6.34 0.68 28.05
CA ASP A 249 6.22 -0.02 29.34
C ASP A 249 4.82 0.07 29.94
N GLN A 250 4.17 1.23 29.84
CA GLN A 250 2.79 1.40 30.32
C GLN A 250 1.81 0.54 29.52
N ILE A 251 2.00 0.45 28.20
CA ILE A 251 1.19 -0.41 27.34
C ILE A 251 1.42 -1.88 27.71
N VAL A 252 2.68 -2.33 27.79
CA VAL A 252 3.04 -3.70 28.18
C VAL A 252 2.43 -4.07 29.54
N ALA A 253 2.55 -3.19 30.53
CA ALA A 253 1.96 -3.40 31.86
C ALA A 253 0.43 -3.49 31.80
N ALA A 254 -0.22 -2.61 31.04
CA ALA A 254 -1.68 -2.61 30.88
C ALA A 254 -2.21 -3.88 30.18
N GLN A 255 -1.41 -4.50 29.31
CA GLN A 255 -1.76 -5.73 28.60
C GLN A 255 -1.33 -7.01 29.33
N GLY A 256 -1.02 -6.92 30.63
CA GLY A 256 -0.74 -8.08 31.49
C GLY A 256 0.75 -8.44 31.63
N GLY A 257 1.67 -7.61 31.12
CA GLY A 257 3.10 -7.75 31.38
C GLY A 257 3.69 -9.06 30.84
N TYR A 258 3.46 -9.35 29.55
CA TYR A 258 3.97 -10.58 28.94
C TYR A 258 5.50 -10.66 29.07
N ARG A 259 6.04 -11.87 29.28
CA ARG A 259 7.46 -12.09 29.61
C ARG A 259 8.44 -11.57 28.55
N TYR A 260 7.99 -11.44 27.31
CA TYR A 260 8.78 -10.89 26.19
C TYR A 260 8.41 -9.42 25.89
N GLY A 261 7.81 -8.73 26.85
CA GLY A 261 7.44 -7.32 26.75
C GLY A 261 6.40 -7.09 25.66
N ALA A 262 6.75 -6.19 24.72
CA ALA A 262 5.89 -5.83 23.59
C ALA A 262 5.72 -6.95 22.55
N MET A 263 6.56 -7.98 22.58
CA MET A 263 6.46 -9.12 21.69
C MET A 263 5.53 -10.18 22.27
N GLY A 264 4.22 -10.00 22.09
CA GLY A 264 3.20 -10.95 22.53
C GLY A 264 3.39 -12.40 22.01
N PRO A 265 2.68 -13.37 22.59
CA PRO A 265 2.83 -14.79 22.26
C PRO A 265 2.56 -15.11 20.79
N ARG A 266 1.60 -14.42 20.14
CA ARG A 266 1.33 -14.62 18.71
C ARG A 266 2.44 -14.02 17.88
N LEU A 267 2.94 -12.82 18.23
CA LEU A 267 4.07 -12.25 17.52
C LEU A 267 5.30 -13.17 17.62
N VAL A 268 5.62 -13.68 18.81
CA VAL A 268 6.70 -14.66 19.01
C VAL A 268 6.48 -15.91 18.16
N SER A 269 5.24 -16.42 18.07
CA SER A 269 4.92 -17.58 17.23
C SER A 269 5.15 -17.33 15.74
N ILE A 270 4.87 -16.11 15.28
CA ILE A 270 5.13 -15.68 13.90
C ILE A 270 6.63 -15.64 13.65
N MET A 271 7.40 -14.95 14.50
CA MET A 271 8.85 -14.82 14.37
C MET A 271 9.55 -16.18 14.37
N ALA A 272 9.14 -17.08 15.27
CA ALA A 272 9.64 -18.45 15.31
C ALA A 272 9.29 -19.25 14.05
N SER A 273 8.07 -19.09 13.53
CA SER A 273 7.64 -19.79 12.31
C SER A 273 8.42 -19.35 11.07
N ILE A 274 8.82 -18.09 10.99
CA ILE A 274 9.62 -17.57 9.87
C ILE A 274 11.14 -17.79 10.05
N GLY A 275 11.56 -18.41 11.16
CA GLY A 275 12.93 -18.92 11.33
C GLY A 275 13.76 -18.25 12.42
N TRP A 276 13.20 -17.34 13.23
CA TRP A 276 13.93 -16.76 14.35
C TRP A 276 13.97 -17.72 15.55
N PRO A 277 15.14 -17.95 16.17
CA PRO A 277 15.23 -18.76 17.37
C PRO A 277 14.55 -18.05 18.54
N VAL A 278 13.76 -18.79 19.32
CA VAL A 278 13.23 -18.32 20.60
C VAL A 278 14.18 -18.79 21.69
N VAL A 279 14.97 -17.87 22.24
CA VAL A 279 15.82 -18.12 23.41
C VAL A 279 14.88 -18.32 24.63
N ASP A 280 15.18 -19.29 25.47
CA ASP A 280 14.44 -19.73 26.68
C ASP A 280 13.52 -20.96 26.57
N GLY A 281 13.58 -21.72 25.47
CA GLY A 281 13.15 -23.13 25.41
C GLY A 281 11.64 -23.42 25.56
N ALA A 282 10.83 -22.45 25.99
CA ALA A 282 9.38 -22.56 26.03
C ALA A 282 8.80 -21.92 24.77
N LEU A 283 8.70 -22.71 23.69
CA LEU A 283 7.77 -22.39 22.61
C LEU A 283 6.38 -22.16 23.24
N PRO A 284 5.57 -21.20 22.72
CA PRO A 284 4.24 -20.90 23.27
C PRO A 284 3.26 -22.10 23.31
N ASN A 285 3.67 -23.27 22.81
CA ASN A 285 2.98 -24.55 22.90
C ASN A 285 2.85 -25.14 24.32
N SER A 286 3.32 -24.47 25.37
CA SER A 286 3.11 -24.89 26.77
C SER A 286 2.09 -23.99 27.45
N SER A 287 0.81 -24.21 27.12
CA SER A 287 -0.35 -23.76 27.91
C SER A 287 -0.21 -22.36 28.54
N LEU A 288 -0.10 -21.32 27.71
CA LEU A 288 -0.50 -19.99 28.16
C LEU A 288 -2.02 -19.98 28.20
N THR A 289 -2.56 -20.55 29.27
CA THR A 289 -3.85 -20.18 29.84
C THR A 289 -3.76 -18.69 30.13
N GLY A 290 -3.99 -17.87 29.10
CA GLY A 290 -4.39 -16.49 29.28
C GLY A 290 -5.56 -16.54 30.25
N THR A 291 -5.40 -15.83 31.36
CA THR A 291 -6.37 -15.53 32.40
C THR A 291 -7.75 -16.10 32.10
N THR A 292 -8.04 -17.27 32.69
CA THR A 292 -9.37 -17.84 32.73
C THR A 292 -10.33 -16.75 33.23
N LEU A 293 -11.21 -16.28 32.35
CA LEU A 293 -12.45 -15.64 32.78
C LEU A 293 -13.07 -16.61 33.78
N THR A 294 -13.21 -16.18 35.03
CA THR A 294 -13.82 -16.92 36.14
C THR A 294 -15.29 -17.24 35.82
N GLY A 295 -15.49 -18.23 34.96
CA GLY A 295 -16.70 -19.03 34.90
C GLY A 295 -16.58 -20.10 35.98
N GLY A 296 -17.20 -19.84 37.13
CA GLY A 296 -17.22 -20.78 38.25
C GLY A 296 -17.74 -22.14 37.82
N SER A 297 -16.84 -23.12 37.77
CA SER A 297 -17.18 -24.54 37.76
C SER A 297 -16.70 -25.11 39.08
N THR A 298 -17.64 -25.27 40.01
CA THR A 298 -17.43 -25.89 41.31
C THR A 298 -17.17 -27.38 41.13
N SER A 299 -15.96 -27.80 41.46
CA SER A 299 -15.65 -29.19 41.77
C SER A 299 -16.39 -29.62 43.04
N SER A 300 -17.12 -30.73 42.92
CA SER A 300 -17.81 -31.41 44.00
C SER A 300 -16.81 -32.07 44.95
N SER A 301 -16.68 -31.50 46.15
CA SER A 301 -16.25 -32.23 47.35
C SER A 301 -17.37 -32.10 48.38
N GLY A 302 -17.88 -33.25 48.82
CA GLY A 302 -18.96 -33.33 49.78
C GLY A 302 -18.49 -32.95 51.18
N ALA A 303 -19.26 -32.10 51.85
CA ALA A 303 -19.47 -32.10 53.29
C ALA A 303 -20.70 -31.26 53.65
N ASN A 304 -21.57 -31.84 54.48
CA ASN A 304 -22.74 -31.25 55.13
C ASN A 304 -22.44 -29.89 55.80
N SER A 305 -23.30 -28.89 55.58
CA SER A 305 -24.02 -28.19 56.67
C SER A 305 -24.88 -27.02 56.16
N SER A 306 -26.16 -27.11 56.52
CA SER A 306 -27.20 -26.11 56.77
C SER A 306 -26.98 -24.60 56.53
N ALA A 307 -27.96 -24.06 55.78
CA ALA A 307 -28.79 -22.88 56.08
C ALA A 307 -28.31 -21.42 55.85
N ASN A 308 -29.13 -20.75 55.04
CA ASN A 308 -29.53 -19.33 55.05
C ASN A 308 -28.54 -18.23 54.62
N GLY A 309 -28.90 -17.52 53.55
CA GLY A 309 -28.34 -16.22 53.20
C GLY A 309 -28.76 -15.72 51.83
N LEU A 310 -29.95 -15.11 51.75
CA LEU A 310 -30.38 -14.25 50.63
C LEU A 310 -29.34 -13.15 50.38
N ASN A 311 -28.92 -12.94 49.13
CA ASN A 311 -28.71 -11.59 48.59
C ASN A 311 -28.73 -11.56 47.05
N SER A 312 -29.37 -10.51 46.58
CA SER A 312 -29.91 -10.18 45.26
C SER A 312 -28.89 -10.00 44.14
N GLY A 313 -29.08 -10.73 43.03
CA GLY A 313 -28.54 -10.39 41.73
C GLY A 313 -29.47 -9.43 40.99
N THR A 314 -28.95 -8.28 40.56
CA THR A 314 -29.61 -7.36 39.61
C THR A 314 -29.59 -7.96 38.21
N PHE A 315 -30.68 -8.64 37.89
CA PHE A 315 -31.01 -9.14 36.56
C PHE A 315 -31.42 -7.95 35.66
N LEU A 316 -30.64 -7.66 34.62
CA LEU A 316 -31.01 -6.67 33.60
C LEU A 316 -32.17 -7.23 32.78
N GLY A 317 -33.38 -6.80 33.12
CA GLY A 317 -34.60 -7.12 32.38
C GLY A 317 -34.59 -6.52 30.96
N PRO A 318 -35.43 -7.04 30.05
CA PRO A 318 -35.57 -6.51 28.70
C PRO A 318 -35.97 -5.03 28.76
N LEU A 319 -35.20 -4.19 28.04
CA LEU A 319 -35.50 -2.77 27.84
C LEU A 319 -36.95 -2.63 27.39
N THR A 320 -37.72 -1.81 28.11
CA THR A 320 -39.11 -1.52 27.74
C THR A 320 -39.14 -0.83 26.37
N LEU A 321 -40.20 -1.05 25.60
CA LEU A 321 -40.38 -0.45 24.27
C LEU A 321 -40.17 1.07 24.26
N LEU A 322 -40.52 1.77 25.36
CA LEU A 322 -40.25 3.21 25.51
C LEU A 322 -38.75 3.56 25.57
N GLN A 323 -37.94 2.75 26.26
CA GLN A 323 -36.49 2.97 26.33
C GLN A 323 -35.82 2.71 24.98
N PHE A 324 -36.30 1.73 24.23
CA PHE A 324 -35.82 1.48 22.87
C PHE A 324 -36.12 2.66 21.93
N ILE A 325 -37.34 3.21 21.98
CA ILE A 325 -37.72 4.40 21.20
C ILE A 325 -36.83 5.60 21.59
N GLY A 326 -36.55 5.79 22.88
CA GLY A 326 -35.64 6.84 23.36
C GLY A 326 -34.24 6.73 22.77
N VAL A 327 -33.67 5.52 22.71
CA VAL A 327 -32.35 5.28 22.09
C VAL A 327 -32.38 5.56 20.59
N VAL A 328 -33.41 5.10 19.87
CA VAL A 328 -33.53 5.32 18.42
C VAL A 328 -33.68 6.82 18.09
N VAL A 329 -34.49 7.56 18.84
CA VAL A 329 -34.64 9.01 18.67
C VAL A 329 -33.32 9.74 18.99
N GLY A 330 -32.61 9.32 20.04
CA GLY A 330 -31.29 9.86 20.39
C GLY A 330 -30.26 9.66 19.29
N LEU A 331 -30.20 8.47 18.69
CA LEU A 331 -29.32 8.17 17.57
C LEU A 331 -29.67 8.97 16.32
N PHE A 332 -30.96 9.17 16.04
CA PHE A 332 -31.42 9.97 14.90
C PHE A 332 -31.05 11.46 15.07
N ALA A 333 -31.21 12.01 16.28
CA ALA A 333 -30.79 13.38 16.59
C ALA A 333 -29.28 13.57 16.44
N LEU A 334 -28.48 12.60 16.90
CA LEU A 334 -27.03 12.61 16.73
C LEU A 334 -26.62 12.60 15.25
N ALA A 335 -27.28 11.78 14.42
CA ALA A 335 -27.04 11.73 12.98
C ALA A 335 -27.39 13.06 12.27
N LEU A 336 -28.47 13.73 12.68
CA LEU A 336 -28.81 15.05 12.13
C LEU A 336 -27.80 16.14 12.53
N MET A 337 -27.28 16.09 13.76
CA MET A 337 -26.22 17.01 14.21
C MET A 337 -24.92 16.79 13.43
N THR A 338 -24.51 15.55 13.18
CA THR A 338 -23.30 15.26 12.41
C THR A 338 -23.43 15.68 10.95
N LEU A 339 -24.59 15.45 10.31
CA LEU A 339 -24.87 15.97 8.95
C LEU A 339 -24.82 17.51 8.89
N SER A 340 -25.39 18.18 9.89
CA SER A 340 -25.41 19.64 9.97
C SER A 340 -23.99 20.21 10.13
N LEU A 341 -23.18 19.59 10.97
CA LEU A 341 -21.77 19.96 11.16
C LEU A 341 -20.96 19.74 9.86
N TYR A 342 -21.17 18.60 9.19
CA TYR A 342 -20.52 18.31 7.91
C TYR A 342 -20.87 19.35 6.83
N ALA A 343 -22.16 19.69 6.69
CA ALA A 343 -22.62 20.71 5.76
C ALA A 343 -22.01 22.10 6.06
N TYR A 344 -21.92 22.45 7.35
CA TYR A 344 -21.28 23.69 7.79
C TYR A 344 -19.79 23.74 7.43
N LEU A 345 -19.04 22.69 7.73
CA LEU A 345 -17.61 22.60 7.41
C LEU A 345 -17.34 22.66 5.90
N ARG A 346 -18.15 21.96 5.10
CA ARG A 346 -18.08 22.01 3.64
C ARG A 346 -18.33 23.42 3.09
N LYS A 347 -19.31 24.15 3.65
CA LYS A 347 -19.60 25.55 3.28
C LYS A 347 -18.45 26.49 3.67
N LYS A 348 -17.83 26.29 4.83
CA LYS A 348 -16.68 27.06 5.31
C LYS A 348 -15.44 26.87 4.41
N SER A 349 -15.17 25.63 3.99
CA SER A 349 -14.08 25.32 3.05
C SER A 349 -14.24 26.06 1.71
N LYS A 350 -15.43 26.03 1.10
CA LYS A 350 -15.73 26.77 -0.14
C LYS A 350 -15.53 28.29 0.01
N ARG A 351 -15.82 28.86 1.18
CA ARG A 351 -15.57 30.29 1.45
C ARG A 351 -14.07 30.60 1.47
N ARG A 352 -13.25 29.74 2.09
CA ARG A 352 -11.78 29.91 2.11
C ARG A 352 -11.18 29.86 0.70
N GLN A 353 -11.62 28.90 -0.14
CA GLN A 353 -11.16 28.83 -1.53
C GLN A 353 -11.53 30.09 -2.33
N ARG A 354 -12.74 30.63 -2.14
CA ARG A 354 -13.17 31.88 -2.80
C ARG A 354 -12.38 33.10 -2.31
N SER A 355 -12.05 33.15 -1.01
CA SER A 355 -11.21 34.22 -0.46
C SER A 355 -9.78 34.18 -1.02
N GLN A 356 -9.19 32.98 -1.15
CA GLN A 356 -7.87 32.81 -1.76
C GLN A 356 -7.84 33.19 -3.24
N MET A 357 -8.87 32.83 -4.01
CA MET A 357 -8.97 33.24 -5.42
C MET A 357 -9.17 34.76 -5.59
N ARG A 358 -9.75 35.46 -4.61
CA ARG A 358 -9.91 36.92 -4.65
C ARG A 358 -8.65 37.68 -4.23
N SER A 359 -7.73 37.05 -3.51
CA SER A 359 -6.50 37.69 -3.03
C SER A 359 -5.30 37.51 -3.97
N MET A 360 -5.46 36.83 -5.11
CA MET A 360 -4.38 36.71 -6.09
C MET A 360 -4.27 38.01 -6.90
N PRO A 361 -3.13 38.73 -6.83
CA PRO A 361 -2.93 39.93 -7.63
C PRO A 361 -2.87 39.56 -9.11
N GLU A 362 -3.67 40.27 -9.91
CA GLU A 362 -3.73 40.14 -11.36
C GLU A 362 -2.38 40.56 -11.96
N THR A 363 -1.58 39.59 -12.41
CA THR A 363 -0.28 39.86 -13.05
C THR A 363 -0.50 40.49 -14.42
N ARG A 364 -0.55 41.82 -14.43
CA ARG A 364 -0.57 42.64 -15.64
C ARG A 364 0.81 42.63 -16.29
N THR A 365 0.99 41.84 -17.35
CA THR A 365 2.18 41.84 -18.20
C THR A 365 2.24 43.15 -19.00
N THR A 366 3.00 44.13 -18.50
CA THR A 366 3.39 45.32 -19.26
C THR A 366 4.71 45.05 -19.98
N ASN A 367 4.65 44.84 -21.30
CA ASN A 367 5.82 44.84 -22.17
C ASN A 367 6.37 46.28 -22.30
N HIS A 368 7.48 46.59 -21.64
CA HIS A 368 8.25 47.79 -21.88
C HIS A 368 9.39 47.50 -22.88
N PHE A 369 9.22 47.99 -24.11
CA PHE A 369 10.26 48.13 -25.12
C PHE A 369 11.00 49.45 -24.86
N HIS A 370 12.29 49.39 -24.52
CA HIS A 370 13.16 50.57 -24.54
C HIS A 370 13.74 50.75 -25.94
N GLY A 371 13.44 51.90 -26.55
CA GLY A 371 14.07 52.37 -27.78
C GLY A 371 15.41 53.06 -27.50
N VAL A 372 16.41 52.78 -28.33
CA VAL A 372 17.58 53.63 -28.55
C VAL A 372 17.68 53.85 -30.06
N ALA A 373 17.77 55.13 -30.45
CA ALA A 373 17.78 55.64 -31.81
C ALA A 373 19.25 55.85 -32.31
N PRO A 374 19.50 56.24 -33.58
CA PRO A 374 20.47 55.55 -34.44
C PRO A 374 21.71 56.37 -34.83
N ALA A 375 22.71 55.67 -35.38
CA ALA A 375 23.75 56.26 -36.23
C ALA A 375 24.03 55.32 -37.42
N GLU A 376 23.84 55.85 -38.63
CA GLU A 376 24.18 55.31 -39.96
C GLU A 376 25.70 55.43 -40.26
N PRO A 377 26.21 55.00 -41.45
CA PRO A 377 25.85 53.84 -42.28
C PRO A 377 27.11 53.05 -42.73
N ARG A 378 26.95 51.82 -43.25
CA ARG A 378 27.86 51.29 -44.28
C ARG A 378 27.25 50.12 -45.07
N ASN A 379 27.40 50.25 -46.38
CA ASN A 379 26.95 49.39 -47.47
C ASN A 379 27.29 47.90 -47.29
N GLY A 380 26.37 47.04 -47.73
CA GLY A 380 26.62 45.63 -47.96
C GLY A 380 25.42 44.93 -48.58
N LEU A 381 25.52 44.64 -49.89
CA LEU A 381 24.64 43.77 -50.66
C LEU A 381 24.36 42.43 -49.94
N LEU A 382 23.15 41.87 -50.09
CA LEU A 382 22.92 40.49 -50.57
C LEU A 382 21.42 40.09 -50.54
N SER A 383 20.93 39.79 -51.75
CA SER A 383 19.99 38.73 -52.16
C SER A 383 18.67 38.51 -51.40
N GLY A 384 17.57 38.76 -52.12
CA GLY A 384 16.20 38.40 -51.75
C GLY A 384 15.94 36.89 -51.71
N ARG A 385 15.00 36.50 -50.85
CA ARG A 385 14.44 35.14 -50.76
C ARG A 385 13.56 34.84 -51.97
N PRO A 386 13.66 33.63 -52.57
CA PRO A 386 12.73 33.20 -53.62
C PRO A 386 11.35 32.83 -53.03
N PRO A 387 10.27 32.95 -53.82
CA PRO A 387 8.92 32.54 -53.42
C PRO A 387 8.80 31.00 -53.34
N PRO A 388 7.85 30.49 -52.55
CA PRO A 388 7.65 29.06 -52.40
C PRO A 388 7.16 28.40 -53.71
N PRO A 389 7.51 27.12 -53.95
CA PRO A 389 7.16 26.42 -55.16
C PRO A 389 5.66 26.09 -55.22
N PRO A 390 5.09 25.98 -56.44
CA PRO A 390 3.70 25.60 -56.64
C PRO A 390 3.45 24.13 -56.26
N PRO A 391 2.20 23.78 -55.89
CA PRO A 391 1.84 22.43 -55.50
C PRO A 391 1.98 21.43 -56.67
N PRO A 392 2.31 20.16 -56.39
CA PRO A 392 2.52 19.15 -57.42
C PRO A 392 1.21 18.73 -58.10
N ASN A 393 1.27 18.56 -59.42
CA ASN A 393 0.22 17.97 -60.25
C ASN A 393 0.01 16.50 -59.90
N TYR A 394 -1.22 16.13 -59.54
CA TYR A 394 -1.62 14.73 -59.41
C TYR A 394 -2.15 14.21 -60.76
N PRO A 395 -1.75 13.00 -61.19
CA PRO A 395 -2.34 12.36 -62.36
C PRO A 395 -3.79 11.92 -62.08
N PRO A 396 -4.66 11.88 -63.11
CA PRO A 396 -6.04 11.44 -62.95
C PRO A 396 -6.12 9.93 -62.64
N PRO A 397 -7.15 9.50 -61.89
CA PRO A 397 -7.37 8.09 -61.58
C PRO A 397 -7.74 7.27 -62.83
N PRO A 398 -7.43 5.96 -62.84
CA PRO A 398 -7.74 5.07 -63.96
C PRO A 398 -9.24 4.78 -64.08
N PRO A 399 -9.73 4.40 -65.29
CA PRO A 399 -11.15 4.19 -65.54
C PRO A 399 -11.68 2.91 -64.87
N ALA A 400 -12.92 2.99 -64.38
CA ALA A 400 -13.62 1.89 -63.74
C ALA A 400 -13.88 0.73 -64.72
N MET A 401 -13.50 -0.49 -64.33
CA MET A 401 -13.86 -1.71 -65.06
C MET A 401 -15.35 -2.02 -64.90
N ALA A 402 -16.01 -2.22 -66.04
CA ALA A 402 -17.36 -2.75 -66.13
C ALA A 402 -17.38 -4.23 -65.70
N THR A 403 -18.31 -4.59 -64.81
CA THR A 403 -18.61 -6.00 -64.50
C THR A 403 -19.77 -6.47 -65.37
N HIS A 404 -19.48 -7.50 -66.18
CA HIS A 404 -20.42 -8.21 -67.02
C HIS A 404 -21.40 -9.05 -66.17
N THR A 405 -22.66 -8.99 -66.58
CA THR A 405 -23.77 -9.85 -66.19
C THR A 405 -23.59 -11.27 -66.75
N SER A 406 -23.96 -12.30 -65.97
CA SER A 406 -24.55 -13.52 -66.52
C SER A 406 -25.52 -14.15 -65.51
N HIS A 407 -26.54 -14.79 -66.07
CA HIS A 407 -27.82 -15.17 -65.51
C HIS A 407 -27.93 -16.69 -65.33
N SER A 408 -29.02 -17.10 -64.66
CA SER A 408 -29.57 -18.46 -64.45
C SER A 408 -29.10 -19.16 -63.16
N GLY A 409 -29.95 -19.70 -62.28
CA GLY A 409 -31.41 -19.76 -62.25
C GLY A 409 -31.83 -21.07 -61.56
N SER A 410 -32.52 -20.99 -60.42
CA SER A 410 -33.63 -21.88 -59.96
C SER A 410 -33.85 -21.76 -58.44
N SER A 411 -35.08 -21.36 -58.08
CA SER A 411 -35.70 -21.24 -56.74
C SER A 411 -36.25 -22.60 -56.24
N PRO A 412 -37.03 -22.72 -55.13
CA PRO A 412 -37.19 -21.83 -53.95
C PRO A 412 -37.19 -22.61 -52.59
N HIS A 413 -37.00 -21.90 -51.46
CA HIS A 413 -37.90 -21.99 -50.30
C HIS A 413 -37.70 -20.76 -49.37
N ALA A 414 -38.83 -20.21 -48.92
CA ALA A 414 -39.03 -19.04 -48.05
C ALA A 414 -38.36 -19.19 -46.65
N ALA A 415 -38.07 -18.16 -45.84
CA ALA A 415 -38.80 -16.91 -45.61
C ALA A 415 -37.93 -15.80 -44.96
N THR A 416 -38.37 -14.55 -45.20
CA THR A 416 -38.18 -13.25 -44.52
C THR A 416 -37.94 -13.30 -42.99
N ALA A 417 -37.19 -12.42 -42.31
CA ALA A 417 -37.22 -10.94 -42.26
C ALA A 417 -35.92 -10.38 -41.60
N ARG A 418 -35.26 -9.35 -42.17
CA ARG A 418 -35.34 -7.89 -41.91
C ARG A 418 -34.34 -7.31 -40.87
N VAL A 419 -33.25 -6.72 -41.41
CA VAL A 419 -32.64 -5.39 -41.16
C VAL A 419 -32.68 -4.78 -39.74
N VAL A 420 -31.52 -4.52 -39.13
CA VAL A 420 -30.94 -3.18 -38.79
C VAL A 420 -29.41 -3.32 -38.51
N ARG A 421 -28.59 -2.52 -39.20
CA ARG A 421 -27.23 -2.07 -38.81
C ARG A 421 -27.33 -0.55 -38.52
N PRO A 422 -26.47 0.05 -37.68
CA PRO A 422 -25.20 0.63 -38.20
C PRO A 422 -24.01 0.48 -37.23
N SER A 423 -22.81 0.14 -37.74
CA SER A 423 -21.59 1.00 -37.84
C SER A 423 -20.87 1.22 -36.48
N PHE A 424 -19.55 1.17 -36.29
CA PHE A 424 -18.37 1.47 -37.11
C PHE A 424 -17.18 0.54 -36.75
N ALA A 425 -16.20 0.48 -37.66
CA ALA A 425 -14.95 -0.28 -37.59
C ALA A 425 -13.75 0.61 -37.09
N PRO A 426 -12.54 0.05 -36.89
CA PRO A 426 -11.45 0.55 -36.02
C PRO A 426 -10.30 1.25 -36.77
N SER A 427 -9.35 1.89 -36.06
CA SER A 427 -7.88 1.83 -36.33
C SER A 427 -7.01 2.86 -35.54
N HIS A 428 -5.87 2.39 -34.99
CA HIS A 428 -4.60 3.07 -34.64
C HIS A 428 -3.88 3.68 -35.88
N PRO A 429 -2.60 4.23 -35.89
CA PRO A 429 -1.63 4.71 -34.86
C PRO A 429 -0.85 6.05 -35.19
N ASN A 430 -0.01 6.49 -34.22
CA ASN A 430 1.36 7.13 -34.28
C ASN A 430 1.71 8.45 -35.02
N GLY A 431 2.46 9.32 -34.30
CA GLY A 431 3.50 10.23 -34.86
C GLY A 431 3.83 11.52 -34.05
N ARG A 432 5.06 11.66 -33.54
CA ARG A 432 5.72 12.83 -32.85
C ARG A 432 6.73 13.51 -33.82
N PRO A 433 7.50 14.58 -33.47
CA PRO A 433 7.36 15.75 -32.56
C PRO A 433 7.68 17.10 -33.31
N PRO A 434 7.86 18.29 -32.65
CA PRO A 434 9.22 18.73 -32.26
C PRO A 434 9.35 19.67 -31.04
N ASN A 435 10.62 20.00 -30.74
CA ASN A 435 11.28 20.71 -29.62
C ASN A 435 10.73 22.06 -29.10
N GLY A 436 10.99 22.32 -27.80
CA GLY A 436 11.02 23.66 -27.18
C GLY A 436 11.01 23.57 -25.64
N ALA A 437 11.87 24.31 -24.94
CA ALA A 437 12.19 24.13 -23.52
C ALA A 437 11.49 25.14 -22.55
N TYR A 438 11.29 24.67 -21.30
CA TYR A 438 11.22 25.34 -19.97
C TYR A 438 10.01 26.18 -19.44
N ILE A 439 9.52 25.72 -18.25
CA ILE A 439 8.91 26.36 -17.05
C ILE A 439 7.36 26.24 -16.81
N THR A 440 7.05 25.97 -15.52
CA THR A 440 5.91 25.43 -14.68
C THR A 440 4.59 26.24 -14.58
N PRO A 441 3.43 25.75 -14.02
CA PRO A 441 3.27 24.94 -12.76
C PRO A 441 2.10 23.93 -12.60
N GLN A 442 2.12 23.24 -11.43
CA GLN A 442 1.11 22.41 -10.71
C GLN A 442 0.84 20.97 -11.19
N THR A 443 1.21 19.95 -10.37
CA THR A 443 0.30 19.15 -9.51
C THR A 443 1.04 18.03 -8.73
N SER A 444 0.52 17.78 -7.52
CA SER A 444 0.57 16.60 -6.62
C SER A 444 1.85 15.78 -6.34
N GLN A 445 2.04 15.61 -5.03
CA GLN A 445 2.97 14.82 -4.23
C GLN A 445 3.20 13.35 -4.64
N GLU A 446 2.47 12.81 -5.63
CA GLU A 446 2.58 11.40 -6.08
C GLU A 446 3.70 11.16 -7.12
N GLU A 447 4.22 12.21 -7.78
CA GLU A 447 5.31 12.04 -8.78
C GLU A 447 6.74 12.18 -8.20
N GLU A 448 6.91 12.81 -7.03
CA GLU A 448 8.21 12.80 -6.31
C GLU A 448 8.57 11.38 -5.82
N GLU A 449 7.57 10.53 -5.59
CA GLU A 449 7.73 9.14 -5.16
C GLU A 449 8.36 8.24 -6.25
N GLN A 450 8.18 8.59 -7.52
CA GLN A 450 8.75 7.85 -8.66
C GLN A 450 10.20 8.30 -8.98
N LEU A 451 10.56 9.53 -8.60
CA LEU A 451 11.87 10.13 -8.93
C LEU A 451 12.97 9.71 -7.93
N ALA A 452 12.68 9.56 -6.63
CA ALA A 452 13.75 9.16 -5.69
C ALA A 452 14.10 7.65 -5.73
N LEU A 453 13.23 6.82 -6.32
CA LEU A 453 13.58 5.45 -6.75
C LEU A 453 14.63 5.44 -7.89
N ALA A 454 14.98 6.60 -8.46
CA ALA A 454 16.01 6.74 -9.50
C ALA A 454 17.41 6.90 -8.98
N LEU A 455 17.52 7.74 -7.96
CA LEU A 455 18.81 8.20 -7.47
C LEU A 455 19.46 7.18 -6.53
N ALA A 456 18.66 6.40 -5.79
CA ALA A 456 19.19 5.43 -4.83
C ALA A 456 19.88 4.21 -5.47
N LEU A 457 19.58 3.87 -6.73
CA LEU A 457 20.18 2.74 -7.45
C LEU A 457 21.32 3.14 -8.41
N SER A 458 21.70 4.43 -8.43
CA SER A 458 22.79 4.96 -9.29
C SER A 458 24.11 5.20 -8.54
N VAL A 459 24.17 5.00 -7.22
CA VAL A 459 25.34 5.37 -6.40
C VAL A 459 26.20 4.16 -5.98
N SER A 460 25.86 2.93 -6.39
CA SER A 460 26.67 1.75 -6.06
C SER A 460 27.72 1.35 -7.10
N ASP A 461 28.01 2.18 -8.11
CA ASP A 461 29.17 1.98 -8.98
C ASP A 461 29.82 3.33 -9.31
N GLY A 462 30.85 3.70 -8.54
CA GLY A 462 31.66 4.89 -8.84
C GLY A 462 32.47 5.46 -7.67
N ARG A 463 33.54 4.75 -7.29
CA ARG A 463 34.61 5.07 -6.31
C ARG A 463 34.35 4.79 -4.83
#